data_AF-A0A7V9U5B0-F1
#
_entry.id   AF-A0A7V9U5B0-F1
#
_cell.length_a   1.000
_cell.length_b   1.000
_cell.length_c   1.000
_cell.angle_alpha   90.00
_cell.angle_beta   90.00
_cell.angle_gamma   90.00
#
_symmetry.space_group_name_H-M   'P 1'
#
loop_
_entity.id
_entity.type
_entity.pdbx_description
1 polymer ?
#
loop_
_entity_poly.entity_id
_entity_poly.type
_entity_poly.pdbx_seq_one_letter_code
_entity_poly.pdbx_strand_id
1 'polypeptide(L)'
;MIDRNTPWRGVGDVPMEIWSRTIDGAGGPEGLVRPEAWASARPHSALALAQLAKESRYGTDWDANSVNSKNALNLKDRINGGYVQAATWEAGVAAWRERITSPTYPNGLALYAETTTLAEYVYVFAPPNDQTKTTTEAYLNALISLINGWGPVSV
;
A
#
# COMPACT_ATOMS: atom_id res chain seq x y z
N MET A 1 -19.53 -1.24 -3.97
CA MET A 1 -18.66 -0.26 -4.66
C MET A 1 -17.90 0.48 -3.56
N ILE A 2 -16.59 0.59 -3.68
CA ILE A 2 -15.71 1.28 -2.73
C ILE A 2 -15.78 2.77 -2.99
N ASP A 3 -15.81 3.57 -1.94
CA ASP A 3 -15.77 5.03 -1.97
C ASP A 3 -14.92 5.59 -0.82
N ARG A 4 -14.89 6.92 -0.67
CA ARG A 4 -14.09 7.61 0.36
C ARG A 4 -14.50 7.25 1.80
N ASN A 5 -15.77 6.90 2.02
CA ASN A 5 -16.34 6.64 3.35
C ASN A 5 -16.31 5.15 3.71
N THR A 6 -15.90 4.29 2.77
CA THR A 6 -15.81 2.85 2.99
C THR A 6 -14.85 2.55 4.16
N PRO A 7 -15.26 1.70 5.13
CA PRO A 7 -14.37 1.25 6.19
C PRO A 7 -13.14 0.55 5.59
N TRP A 8 -11.95 1.14 5.71
CA TRP A 8 -10.80 0.72 4.90
C TRP A 8 -10.36 -0.72 5.22
N ARG A 9 -10.53 -1.16 6.48
CA ARG A 9 -10.24 -2.54 6.90
C ARG A 9 -11.16 -3.57 6.25
N GLY A 10 -12.36 -3.15 5.86
CA GLY A 10 -13.35 -3.98 5.16
C GLY A 10 -13.23 -3.95 3.64
N VAL A 11 -12.23 -3.25 3.08
CA VAL A 11 -11.96 -3.30 1.63
C VAL A 11 -11.62 -4.73 1.22
N GLY A 12 -10.81 -5.44 2.02
CA GLY A 12 -10.54 -6.87 1.85
C GLY A 12 -9.43 -7.20 0.86
N ASP A 13 -9.48 -8.44 0.37
CA ASP A 13 -8.47 -9.04 -0.49
C ASP A 13 -8.86 -9.12 -1.97
N VAL A 14 -7.91 -8.79 -2.86
CA VAL A 14 -8.00 -9.19 -4.27
C VAL A 14 -7.61 -10.67 -4.40
N PRO A 15 -8.20 -11.41 -5.36
CA PRO A 15 -7.72 -12.74 -5.70
C PRO A 15 -6.23 -12.73 -6.08
N MET A 16 -5.51 -13.81 -5.77
CA MET A 16 -4.09 -13.94 -6.07
C MET A 16 -3.79 -13.80 -7.57
N GLU A 17 -4.71 -14.24 -8.43
CA GLU A 17 -4.60 -14.10 -9.88
C GLU A 17 -4.64 -12.63 -10.31
N ILE A 18 -5.46 -11.81 -9.66
CA ILE A 18 -5.52 -10.37 -9.91
C ILE A 18 -4.22 -9.71 -9.45
N TRP A 19 -3.74 -10.04 -8.25
CA TRP A 19 -2.47 -9.56 -7.72
C TRP A 19 -1.32 -9.84 -8.70
N SER A 20 -1.14 -11.11 -9.05
CA SER A 20 -0.04 -11.57 -9.89
C SER A 20 -0.08 -10.92 -11.26
N ARG A 21 -1.24 -11.00 -11.94
CA ARG A 21 -1.41 -10.47 -13.30
C ARG A 21 -1.20 -8.95 -13.35
N THR A 22 -1.63 -8.23 -12.32
CA THR A 22 -1.52 -6.76 -12.29
C THR A 22 -0.05 -6.34 -12.15
N ILE A 23 0.70 -6.99 -11.27
CA ILE A 23 2.12 -6.67 -11.04
C ILE A 23 2.97 -7.13 -12.23
N ASP A 24 2.77 -8.37 -12.69
CA ASP A 24 3.50 -8.94 -13.82
C ASP A 24 3.23 -8.17 -15.13
N GLY A 25 1.97 -7.82 -15.39
CA GLY A 25 1.58 -7.01 -16.54
C GLY A 25 2.17 -5.60 -16.55
N ALA A 26 2.61 -5.10 -15.40
CA ALA A 26 3.35 -3.83 -15.28
C ALA A 26 4.87 -4.01 -15.36
N GLY A 27 5.39 -5.23 -15.46
CA GLY A 27 6.83 -5.55 -15.43
C GLY A 27 7.42 -5.57 -14.02
N GLY A 28 6.58 -5.75 -12.98
CA GLY A 28 7.01 -5.79 -11.60
C GLY A 28 7.96 -6.95 -11.28
N PRO A 29 8.73 -6.87 -10.18
CA PRO A 29 9.71 -7.87 -9.82
C PRO A 29 9.05 -9.19 -9.42
N GLU A 30 9.66 -10.32 -9.80
CA GLU A 30 9.11 -11.66 -9.57
C GLU A 30 8.71 -11.89 -8.10
N GLY A 31 9.52 -11.46 -7.14
CA GLY A 31 9.20 -11.65 -5.73
C GLY A 31 7.98 -10.86 -5.22
N LEU A 32 7.53 -9.81 -5.92
CA LEU A 32 6.24 -9.17 -5.65
C LEU A 32 5.07 -9.90 -6.32
N VAL A 33 5.30 -10.58 -7.45
CA VAL A 33 4.27 -11.36 -8.16
C VAL A 33 3.88 -12.62 -7.38
N ARG A 34 4.80 -13.17 -6.58
CA ARG A 34 4.64 -14.47 -5.92
C ARG A 34 3.60 -14.50 -4.76
N PRO A 35 3.05 -15.69 -4.43
CA PRO A 35 2.01 -15.84 -3.39
C PRO A 35 2.39 -15.33 -2.01
N GLU A 36 3.67 -15.36 -1.65
CA GLU A 36 4.15 -14.94 -0.35
C GLU A 36 3.92 -13.43 -0.16
N ALA A 37 4.25 -12.61 -1.17
CA ALA A 37 4.01 -11.17 -1.11
C ALA A 37 2.51 -10.83 -1.04
N TRP A 38 1.67 -11.53 -1.80
CA TRP A 38 0.22 -11.41 -1.69
C TRP A 38 -0.28 -11.79 -0.29
N ALA A 39 0.17 -12.92 0.25
CA ALA A 39 -0.21 -13.40 1.57
C ALA A 39 0.19 -12.41 2.67
N SER A 40 1.38 -11.80 2.59
CA SER A 40 1.83 -10.76 3.52
C SER A 40 1.00 -9.47 3.46
N ALA A 41 0.28 -9.22 2.37
CA ALA A 41 -0.62 -8.07 2.25
C ALA A 41 -2.00 -8.34 2.87
N ARG A 42 -2.40 -9.61 3.04
CA ARG A 42 -3.75 -9.98 3.53
C ARG A 42 -3.97 -9.57 4.99
N PRO A 43 -5.17 -9.12 5.40
CA PRO A 43 -6.43 -9.09 4.64
C PRO A 43 -6.65 -7.77 3.88
N HIS A 44 -5.57 -7.08 3.47
CA HIS A 44 -5.62 -5.76 2.85
C HIS A 44 -4.97 -5.76 1.46
N SER A 45 -4.95 -6.89 0.77
CA SER A 45 -4.21 -7.02 -0.49
C SER A 45 -4.75 -6.11 -1.61
N ALA A 46 -6.04 -5.77 -1.60
CA ALA A 46 -6.58 -4.78 -2.54
C ALA A 46 -5.99 -3.38 -2.31
N LEU A 47 -5.93 -2.95 -1.05
CA LEU A 47 -5.35 -1.66 -0.69
C LEU A 47 -3.85 -1.64 -0.98
N ALA A 48 -3.14 -2.71 -0.63
CA ALA A 48 -1.72 -2.87 -0.92
C ALA A 48 -1.42 -2.77 -2.42
N LEU A 49 -2.18 -3.49 -3.26
CA LEU A 49 -1.99 -3.47 -4.71
C LEU A 49 -2.23 -2.08 -5.30
N ALA A 50 -3.24 -1.36 -4.80
CA ALA A 50 -3.54 -0.01 -5.25
C ALA A 50 -2.43 0.97 -4.85
N GLN A 51 -1.85 0.83 -3.65
CA GLN A 51 -0.73 1.64 -3.22
C GLN A 51 0.56 1.27 -3.97
N LEU A 52 0.84 0.00 -4.25
CA LEU A 52 1.98 -0.39 -5.08
C LEU A 52 1.95 0.30 -6.45
N ALA A 53 0.77 0.43 -7.06
CA ALA A 53 0.58 1.18 -8.30
C ALA A 53 1.01 2.65 -8.15
N LYS A 54 0.67 3.27 -7.03
CA LYS A 54 0.87 4.70 -6.77
C LYS A 54 2.27 5.04 -6.28
N GLU A 55 2.88 4.16 -5.50
CA GLU A 55 4.16 4.42 -4.86
C GLU A 55 5.35 4.11 -5.79
N SER A 56 5.28 3.03 -6.56
CA SER A 56 6.44 2.57 -7.34
C SER A 56 6.06 1.96 -8.68
N ARG A 57 4.83 2.20 -9.16
CA ARG A 57 4.30 1.55 -10.37
C ARG A 57 4.55 0.03 -10.32
N TYR A 58 4.15 -0.58 -9.21
CA TYR A 58 4.34 -2.01 -8.92
C TYR A 58 5.81 -2.46 -8.83
N GLY A 59 6.68 -1.61 -8.28
CA GLY A 59 8.11 -1.90 -8.07
C GLY A 59 8.98 -1.69 -9.31
N THR A 60 8.50 -0.94 -10.30
CA THR A 60 9.24 -0.61 -11.54
C THR A 60 9.80 0.81 -11.56
N ASP A 61 9.27 1.69 -10.70
CA ASP A 61 9.66 3.09 -10.59
C ASP A 61 10.27 3.35 -9.19
N TRP A 62 11.45 3.95 -9.18
CA TRP A 62 12.33 4.09 -8.03
C TRP A 62 12.89 5.51 -7.90
N ASP A 63 12.17 6.52 -8.41
CA ASP A 63 12.57 7.93 -8.30
C ASP A 63 12.83 8.38 -6.85
N ALA A 64 12.11 7.80 -5.89
CA ALA A 64 12.15 8.19 -4.49
C ALA A 64 13.02 7.30 -3.60
N ASN A 65 13.23 6.02 -3.97
CA ASN A 65 13.83 4.97 -3.15
C ASN A 65 14.66 4.00 -4.03
N SER A 66 15.34 2.99 -3.48
CA SER A 66 16.09 2.01 -4.26
C SER A 66 15.39 0.65 -4.35
N VAL A 67 15.44 0.00 -5.51
CA VAL A 67 15.01 -1.40 -5.70
C VAL A 67 15.70 -2.37 -4.72
N ASN A 68 16.88 -2.01 -4.22
CA ASN A 68 17.62 -2.81 -3.25
C ASN A 68 16.98 -2.82 -1.86
N SER A 69 16.12 -1.85 -1.55
CA SER A 69 15.43 -1.79 -0.27
C SER A 69 14.25 -2.75 -0.17
N LYS A 70 13.81 -3.34 -1.30
CA LYS A 70 12.62 -4.20 -1.41
C LYS A 70 11.36 -3.57 -0.81
N ASN A 71 11.27 -2.24 -0.84
CA ASN A 71 10.19 -1.45 -0.26
C ASN A 71 9.47 -0.66 -1.37
N ALA A 72 8.67 -1.39 -2.15
CA ALA A 72 7.89 -0.83 -3.25
C ALA A 72 6.71 0.07 -2.79
N LEU A 73 6.46 0.12 -1.48
CA LEU A 73 5.45 0.99 -0.86
C LEU A 73 6.06 2.27 -0.28
N ASN A 74 7.34 2.54 -0.58
CA ASN A 74 8.09 3.74 -0.17
C ASN A 74 7.92 4.10 1.31
N LEU A 75 7.83 3.08 2.17
CA LEU A 75 7.69 3.28 3.59
C LEU A 75 8.87 4.08 4.13
N LYS A 76 8.62 5.31 4.54
CA LYS A 76 9.61 6.10 5.27
C LYS A 76 9.72 5.61 6.71
N ASP A 77 10.92 5.56 7.25
CA ASP A 77 11.12 5.48 8.69
C ASP A 77 10.82 6.86 9.28
N ARG A 78 9.73 6.96 10.06
CA ARG A 78 9.29 8.22 10.66
C ARG A 78 10.11 8.61 11.91
N ILE A 79 10.95 7.72 12.42
CA ILE A 79 11.77 7.95 13.61
C ILE A 79 13.19 8.32 13.17
N ASN A 80 13.82 7.47 12.37
CA ASN A 80 15.24 7.63 12.00
C ASN A 80 15.43 8.40 10.69
N GLY A 81 14.35 8.68 9.96
CA GLY A 81 14.41 9.20 8.60
C GLY A 81 14.82 8.15 7.57
N GLY A 82 14.71 8.49 6.28
CA GLY A 82 15.01 7.56 5.18
C GLY A 82 13.91 6.52 4.91
N TYR A 83 14.24 5.51 4.10
CA TYR A 83 13.31 4.44 3.71
C TYR A 83 13.61 3.14 4.43
N VAL A 84 12.54 2.44 4.83
CA VAL A 84 12.61 1.08 5.38
C VAL A 84 13.32 0.17 4.37
N GLN A 85 14.26 -0.61 4.88
CA GLN A 85 14.97 -1.66 4.13
C GLN A 85 14.40 -3.02 4.52
N ALA A 86 14.12 -3.85 3.54
CA ALA A 86 13.66 -5.22 3.71
C ALA A 86 14.58 -6.18 2.93
N ALA A 87 14.80 -7.37 3.49
CA ALA A 87 15.64 -8.40 2.86
C ALA A 87 14.94 -9.05 1.65
N THR A 88 13.61 -9.11 1.67
CA THR A 88 12.77 -9.73 0.62
C THR A 88 11.59 -8.82 0.28
N TRP A 89 10.99 -9.04 -0.88
CA TRP A 89 9.77 -8.35 -1.30
C TRP A 89 8.59 -8.62 -0.36
N GLU A 90 8.44 -9.88 0.06
CA GLU A 90 7.51 -10.31 1.09
C GLU A 90 7.69 -9.49 2.39
N ALA A 91 8.93 -9.39 2.89
CA ALA A 91 9.22 -8.62 4.10
C ALA A 91 8.89 -7.12 3.94
N GLY A 92 9.08 -6.57 2.74
CA GLY A 92 8.69 -5.19 2.45
C GLY A 92 7.18 -4.97 2.52
N VAL A 93 6.40 -5.90 1.98
CA VAL A 93 4.92 -5.88 2.06
C VAL A 93 4.45 -6.14 3.49
N ALA A 94 5.07 -7.09 4.20
CA ALA A 94 4.77 -7.37 5.61
C ALA A 94 5.02 -6.14 6.49
N ALA A 95 6.12 -5.42 6.29
CA ALA A 95 6.42 -4.18 7.02
C ALA A 95 5.36 -3.09 6.79
N TRP A 96 4.78 -3.01 5.59
CA TRP A 96 3.65 -2.11 5.32
C TRP A 96 2.41 -2.54 6.10
N ARG A 97 2.07 -3.83 6.04
CA ARG A 97 0.88 -4.35 6.72
C ARG A 97 0.99 -4.14 8.23
N GLU A 98 2.11 -4.53 8.82
CA GLU A 98 2.39 -4.35 10.25
C GLU A 98 2.22 -2.90 10.68
N ARG A 99 2.73 -1.95 9.87
CA ARG A 99 2.58 -0.51 10.12
C ARG A 99 1.12 -0.08 10.19
N ILE A 100 0.30 -0.45 9.20
CA ILE A 100 -1.08 0.04 9.11
C ILE A 100 -2.03 -0.67 10.08
N THR A 101 -1.66 -1.87 10.54
CA THR A 101 -2.43 -2.61 11.56
C THR A 101 -1.92 -2.39 12.99
N SER A 102 -0.78 -1.73 13.16
CA SER A 102 -0.18 -1.57 14.49
C SER A 102 -1.02 -0.64 15.39
N PRO A 103 -1.34 -1.08 16.62
CA PRO A 103 -2.03 -0.24 17.59
C PRO A 103 -1.12 0.84 18.19
N THR A 104 0.18 0.84 17.86
CA THR A 104 1.18 1.72 18.48
C THR A 104 2.08 2.41 17.45
N TYR A 105 1.77 2.34 16.15
CA TYR A 105 2.60 3.02 15.15
C TYR A 105 2.19 4.49 15.00
N PRO A 106 3.13 5.44 14.86
CA PRO A 106 4.55 5.34 15.22
C PRO A 106 4.73 5.61 16.73
N ASN A 107 5.67 4.90 17.38
CA ASN A 107 6.14 5.19 18.74
C ASN A 107 5.04 5.39 19.82
N GLY A 108 4.05 4.49 19.85
CA GLY A 108 2.92 4.52 20.78
C GLY A 108 1.68 5.29 20.31
N LEU A 109 1.73 6.00 19.18
CA LEU A 109 0.69 6.97 18.78
C LEU A 109 -0.54 6.41 18.07
N ALA A 110 -0.63 5.09 17.84
CA ALA A 110 -1.83 4.43 17.29
C ALA A 110 -2.40 5.05 15.98
N LEU A 111 -1.57 5.67 15.16
CA LEU A 111 -1.95 6.59 14.08
C LEU A 111 -2.96 6.00 13.07
N TYR A 112 -2.80 4.73 12.68
CA TYR A 112 -3.75 4.06 11.78
C TYR A 112 -4.93 3.43 12.52
N ALA A 113 -4.79 3.15 13.82
CA ALA A 113 -5.86 2.60 14.64
C ALA A 113 -7.03 3.57 14.78
N GLU A 114 -6.75 4.87 14.78
CA GLU A 114 -7.76 5.94 14.86
C GLU A 114 -8.50 6.19 13.53
N THR A 115 -8.01 5.63 12.41
CA THR A 115 -8.66 5.79 11.09
C THR A 115 -9.73 4.73 10.87
N THR A 116 -10.89 5.13 10.35
CA THR A 116 -12.01 4.24 10.03
C THR A 116 -12.23 4.15 8.52
N THR A 117 -12.30 5.30 7.86
CA THR A 117 -12.62 5.42 6.43
C THR A 117 -11.37 5.39 5.56
N LEU A 118 -11.55 5.08 4.26
CA LEU A 118 -10.46 5.14 3.29
C LEU A 118 -9.87 6.56 3.17
N ALA A 119 -10.69 7.60 3.27
CA ALA A 119 -10.21 8.98 3.27
C ALA A 119 -9.29 9.29 4.46
N GLU A 120 -9.68 8.89 5.67
CA GLU A 120 -8.86 9.08 6.89
C GLU A 120 -7.54 8.32 6.78
N TYR A 121 -7.59 7.07 6.29
CA TYR A 121 -6.40 6.27 6.03
C TYR A 121 -5.44 6.98 5.06
N VAL A 122 -5.94 7.46 3.92
CA VAL A 122 -5.11 8.13 2.91
C VAL A 122 -4.54 9.45 3.44
N TYR A 123 -5.31 10.21 4.22
CA TYR A 123 -4.84 11.43 4.86
C TYR A 123 -3.65 11.19 5.79
N VAL A 124 -3.67 10.07 6.52
CA VAL A 124 -2.55 9.65 7.38
C VAL A 124 -1.35 9.15 6.58
N PHE A 125 -1.60 8.33 5.55
CA PHE A 125 -0.56 7.68 4.76
C PHE A 125 0.19 8.68 3.87
N ALA A 126 -0.56 9.49 3.12
CA ALA A 126 -0.09 10.50 2.18
C ALA A 126 -0.66 11.89 2.55
N PRO A 127 -0.20 12.48 3.68
CA PRO A 127 -0.69 13.76 4.14
C PRO A 127 -0.38 14.87 3.13
N PRO A 128 -1.23 15.89 3.04
CA PRO A 128 -0.98 17.04 2.18
C PRO A 128 0.37 17.65 2.55
N ASN A 129 1.27 17.74 1.58
CA ASN A 129 2.48 18.55 1.72
C ASN A 129 2.77 19.25 0.40
N ASP A 130 3.44 20.40 0.48
CA ASP A 130 3.78 21.22 -0.68
C ASP A 130 4.80 20.55 -1.64
N GLN A 131 5.29 19.35 -1.32
CA GLN A 131 6.36 18.65 -2.03
C GLN A 131 5.88 17.43 -2.86
N THR A 132 4.66 16.93 -2.66
CA THR A 132 4.13 15.81 -3.45
C THR A 132 3.48 16.30 -4.74
N LYS A 133 3.91 15.76 -5.89
CA LYS A 133 3.31 16.02 -7.22
C LYS A 133 1.82 15.66 -7.33
N THR A 134 1.25 14.96 -6.34
CA THR A 134 -0.15 14.49 -6.31
C THR A 134 -0.79 14.91 -4.97
N THR A 135 -2.00 15.46 -5.00
CA THR A 135 -2.74 15.82 -3.78
C THR A 135 -3.31 14.56 -3.09
N THR A 136 -3.57 14.64 -1.79
CA THR A 136 -4.22 13.55 -1.02
C THR A 136 -5.54 13.10 -1.66
N GLU A 137 -6.36 14.03 -2.16
CA GLU A 137 -7.61 13.71 -2.87
C GLU A 137 -7.37 13.01 -4.21
N ALA A 138 -6.36 13.42 -4.98
CA ALA A 138 -6.01 12.73 -6.23
C ALA A 138 -5.47 11.31 -5.97
N TYR A 139 -4.72 11.12 -4.88
CA TYR A 139 -4.26 9.81 -4.44
C TYR A 139 -5.44 8.91 -4.04
N LEU A 140 -6.35 9.41 -3.21
CA LEU A 140 -7.56 8.70 -2.78
C LEU A 140 -8.42 8.26 -3.98
N ASN A 141 -8.69 9.17 -4.90
CA ASN A 141 -9.50 8.87 -6.10
C ASN A 141 -8.84 7.80 -6.98
N ALA A 142 -7.51 7.82 -7.10
CA ALA A 142 -6.78 6.79 -7.83
C ALA A 142 -6.89 5.42 -7.15
N LEU A 143 -6.78 5.34 -5.81
CA LEU A 143 -6.98 4.08 -5.10
C LEU A 143 -8.40 3.54 -5.30
N ILE A 144 -9.42 4.38 -5.12
CA ILE A 144 -10.84 4.01 -5.31
C ILE A 144 -11.06 3.47 -6.72
N SER A 145 -10.53 4.15 -7.74
CA SER A 145 -10.67 3.73 -9.14
C SER A 145 -10.01 2.37 -9.39
N LEU A 146 -8.79 2.15 -8.88
CA LEU A 146 -8.07 0.89 -9.05
C LEU A 146 -8.81 -0.26 -8.38
N ILE A 147 -9.22 -0.08 -7.12
CA ILE A 147 -9.88 -1.12 -6.33
C ILE A 147 -11.22 -1.50 -6.97
N ASN A 148 -12.05 -0.53 -7.37
CA ASN A 148 -13.31 -0.82 -8.06
C ASN A 148 -13.09 -1.49 -9.43
N GLY A 149 -11.97 -1.23 -10.10
CA GLY A 149 -11.63 -1.81 -11.39
C GLY A 149 -11.33 -3.31 -11.35
N TRP A 150 -10.97 -3.86 -10.19
CA TRP A 150 -10.68 -5.30 -10.03
C TRP A 150 -11.92 -6.15 -9.73
N GLY A 151 -13.09 -5.55 -9.52
CA GLY A 151 -14.32 -6.25 -9.20
C GLY A 151 -14.50 -6.50 -7.70
N PRO A 152 -15.40 -7.43 -7.30
CA PRO A 152 -15.68 -7.67 -5.89
C PRO A 152 -14.44 -8.18 -5.17
N VAL A 153 -13.99 -7.39 -4.21
CA VAL A 153 -12.93 -7.73 -3.27
C VAL A 153 -13.53 -8.67 -2.23
N SER A 154 -12.86 -9.78 -1.93
CA SER A 154 -13.39 -10.78 -0.99
C SER A 154 -13.22 -10.27 0.45
N VAL A 155 -14.31 -10.35 1.22
CA VAL A 155 -14.39 -9.95 2.63
C VAL A 155 -14.15 -11.16 3.53
#